data_AF-A0A7V5FV54-F1
#
_entry.id   AF-A0A7V5FV54-F1
#
_cell.length_a   1.000
_cell.length_b   1.000
_cell.length_c   1.000
_cell.angle_alpha   90.00
_cell.angle_beta   90.00
_cell.angle_gamma   90.00
#
_symmetry.space_group_name_H-M   'P 1'
#
loop_
_entity.id
_entity.type
_entity.pdbx_description
1 polymer ?
#
loop_
_entity_poly.entity_id
_entity_poly.type
_entity_poly.pdbx_seq_one_letter_code
_entity_poly.pdbx_strand_id
1 'polypeptide(L)'
;MVRIDYPRKYSLPLTADPVVAAEMIREAVEFVAEIKPHSLHLNIEHRGLGEVKPVLDDYLCLLMLGGDLGYDEKGCLREKRLAGNELRGVIQRRKHLSFFEEVKKEVVEYSFLRLWRYGDRDYDYLPVIMALKGFQYGYNMDLSCRDQVQGMLYWAQNPRPLPESSINRFMSTVKSGLQREGAHSERFIVETGKKILAVLREWNQVLAAGSKNIQSVLFFCCALELLEVVEMLAPVCPT
;
A
#
# COMPACT_ATOMS: atom_id res chain seq x y z
N MET A 1 -7.45 -31.17 -12.05
CA MET A 1 -8.01 -29.80 -12.09
C MET A 1 -8.69 -29.50 -10.76
N VAL A 2 -7.96 -28.95 -9.79
CA VAL A 2 -8.54 -28.53 -8.50
C VAL A 2 -9.39 -27.29 -8.78
N ARG A 3 -10.70 -27.34 -8.54
CA ARG A 3 -11.56 -26.15 -8.62
C ARG A 3 -11.08 -25.15 -7.56
N ILE A 4 -10.44 -24.07 -8.00
CA ILE A 4 -9.95 -22.93 -7.19
C ILE A 4 -11.13 -22.13 -6.55
N ASP A 5 -12.37 -22.58 -6.75
CA ASP A 5 -13.57 -21.87 -6.35
C ASP A 5 -14.00 -22.17 -4.91
N TYR A 6 -13.50 -23.27 -4.32
CA TYR A 6 -13.93 -23.74 -3.00
C TYR A 6 -13.63 -22.73 -1.86
N PRO A 7 -12.43 -22.11 -1.80
CA PRO A 7 -12.13 -21.08 -0.79
C PRO A 7 -12.79 -19.72 -1.07
N ARG A 8 -13.27 -19.48 -2.31
CA ARG A 8 -13.85 -18.19 -2.70
C ARG A 8 -15.33 -18.06 -2.35
N LYS A 9 -16.02 -19.19 -2.17
CA LYS A 9 -17.43 -19.19 -1.76
C LYS A 9 -17.60 -19.32 -0.27
N TYR A 10 -16.76 -20.10 0.41
CA TYR A 10 -16.86 -20.34 1.85
C TYR A 10 -15.65 -19.75 2.57
N SER A 11 -15.89 -18.82 3.48
CA SER A 11 -14.85 -18.34 4.39
C SER A 11 -15.38 -18.32 5.82
N LEU A 12 -14.56 -18.81 6.75
CA LEU A 12 -14.81 -18.63 8.17
C LEU A 12 -14.14 -17.34 8.63
N PRO A 13 -14.75 -16.60 9.59
CA PRO A 13 -14.02 -15.54 10.26
C PRO A 13 -12.79 -16.15 10.94
N LEU A 14 -11.60 -15.65 10.60
CA LEU A 14 -10.35 -16.16 11.17
C LEU A 14 -10.19 -15.70 12.61
N THR A 15 -10.27 -14.38 12.83
CA THR A 15 -10.16 -13.72 14.12
C THR A 15 -10.68 -12.28 14.01
N ALA A 16 -11.15 -11.72 15.13
CA ALA A 16 -11.43 -10.29 15.24
C ALA A 16 -10.23 -9.49 15.81
N ASP A 17 -9.23 -10.19 16.35
CA ASP A 17 -8.06 -9.59 16.97
C ASP A 17 -6.94 -9.37 15.93
N PRO A 18 -6.54 -8.10 15.66
CA PRO A 18 -5.51 -7.79 14.67
C PRO A 18 -4.11 -8.27 15.08
N VAL A 19 -3.83 -8.42 16.37
CA VAL A 19 -2.56 -8.97 16.88
C VAL A 19 -2.50 -10.45 16.53
N VAL A 20 -3.55 -11.21 16.83
CA VAL A 20 -3.63 -12.63 16.46
C VAL A 20 -3.50 -12.80 14.95
N ALA A 21 -4.16 -11.96 14.15
CA ALA A 21 -4.05 -12.01 12.69
C ALA A 21 -2.60 -11.77 12.20
N ALA A 22 -1.91 -10.76 12.75
CA ALA A 22 -0.52 -10.47 12.39
C ALA A 22 0.42 -11.63 12.75
N GLU A 23 0.26 -12.20 13.94
CA GLU A 23 1.02 -13.35 14.42
C GLU A 23 0.77 -14.58 13.54
N MET A 24 -0.48 -14.87 13.18
CA MET A 24 -0.80 -15.99 12.29
C MET A 24 -0.15 -15.84 10.91
N ILE A 25 -0.08 -14.62 10.35
CA ILE A 25 0.62 -14.39 9.08
C ILE A 25 2.11 -14.68 9.25
N ARG A 26 2.73 -14.19 10.33
CA ARG A 26 4.15 -14.45 10.61
C ARG A 26 4.42 -15.95 10.72
N GLU A 27 3.71 -16.65 11.60
CA GLU A 27 3.90 -18.08 11.83
C GLU A 27 3.65 -18.89 10.55
N ALA A 28 2.66 -18.52 9.72
CA ALA A 28 2.41 -19.19 8.46
C ALA A 28 3.56 -19.01 7.44
N VAL A 29 4.18 -17.83 7.38
CA VAL A 29 5.30 -17.54 6.48
C VAL A 29 6.58 -18.24 6.93
N GLU A 30 6.83 -18.28 8.24
CA GLU A 30 8.00 -18.96 8.82
C GLU A 30 7.88 -20.48 8.73
N PHE A 31 6.67 -21.03 8.91
CA PHE A 31 6.42 -22.46 8.75
C PHE A 31 6.72 -22.96 7.33
N VAL A 32 6.51 -22.12 6.32
CA VAL A 32 6.74 -22.46 4.90
C VAL A 32 7.97 -21.74 4.35
N ALA A 33 9.13 -22.04 4.94
CA ALA A 33 10.41 -21.40 4.58
C ALA A 33 10.81 -21.58 3.10
N GLU A 34 10.38 -22.65 2.45
CA GLU A 34 10.76 -23.00 1.08
C GLU A 34 9.97 -22.23 0.00
N ILE A 35 8.80 -21.68 0.35
CA ILE A 35 7.97 -20.95 -0.61
C ILE A 35 8.33 -19.48 -0.54
N LYS A 36 8.69 -18.90 -1.68
CA LYS A 36 8.91 -17.45 -1.80
C LYS A 36 7.60 -16.71 -1.55
N PRO A 37 7.53 -15.83 -0.54
CA PRO A 37 6.35 -15.00 -0.31
C PRO A 37 6.01 -14.18 -1.56
N HIS A 38 4.76 -14.28 -2.02
CA HIS A 38 4.32 -13.60 -3.24
C HIS A 38 3.19 -12.60 -2.99
N SER A 39 2.02 -13.05 -2.53
CA SER A 39 0.86 -12.18 -2.33
C SER A 39 0.15 -12.51 -1.04
N LEU A 40 -0.36 -11.47 -0.39
CA LEU A 40 -1.26 -11.58 0.74
C LEU A 40 -2.60 -10.95 0.36
N HIS A 41 -3.69 -11.63 0.68
CA HIS A 41 -5.03 -11.10 0.54
C HIS A 41 -5.66 -11.04 1.93
N LEU A 42 -5.95 -9.83 2.42
CA LEU A 42 -6.67 -9.66 3.66
C LEU A 42 -8.13 -9.33 3.36
N ASN A 43 -9.05 -10.06 4.00
CA ASN A 43 -10.48 -9.85 3.88
C ASN A 43 -11.01 -9.38 5.23
N ILE A 44 -11.64 -8.21 5.25
CA ILE A 44 -12.27 -7.65 6.46
C ILE A 44 -13.77 -7.57 6.22
N GLU A 45 -14.59 -8.00 7.18
CA GLU A 45 -16.05 -7.91 7.06
C GLU A 45 -16.48 -6.45 6.92
N HIS A 46 -17.26 -6.14 5.86
CA HIS A 46 -17.75 -4.80 5.58
C HIS A 46 -18.93 -4.47 6.49
N ARG A 47 -18.82 -3.36 7.23
CA ARG A 47 -19.89 -2.87 8.13
C ARG A 47 -20.54 -1.57 7.67
N GLY A 48 -20.03 -0.91 6.62
CA GLY A 48 -20.65 0.28 6.02
C GLY A 48 -20.60 1.56 6.86
N LEU A 49 -19.60 1.74 7.72
CA LEU A 49 -19.58 2.81 8.73
C LEU A 49 -18.68 4.01 8.41
N GLY A 50 -17.96 3.99 7.30
CA GLY A 50 -17.08 5.08 6.91
C GLY A 50 -17.78 6.21 6.16
N GLU A 51 -17.35 7.45 6.40
CA GLU A 51 -18.03 8.66 5.90
C GLU A 51 -17.15 9.48 4.95
N VAL A 52 -15.83 9.41 5.12
CA VAL A 52 -14.90 10.24 4.34
C VAL A 52 -14.73 9.65 2.94
N LYS A 53 -14.90 10.46 1.89
CA LYS A 53 -14.60 10.01 0.53
C LYS A 53 -13.08 9.83 0.36
N PRO A 54 -12.58 8.63 0.03
CA PRO A 54 -11.16 8.43 -0.19
C PRO A 54 -10.71 9.10 -1.49
N VAL A 55 -9.53 9.72 -1.47
CA VAL A 55 -8.83 10.29 -2.63
C VAL A 55 -7.56 9.51 -2.95
N LEU A 56 -6.93 9.77 -4.09
CA LEU A 56 -5.74 9.05 -4.56
C LEU A 56 -4.69 8.85 -3.46
N ASP A 57 -4.27 9.94 -2.80
CA ASP A 57 -3.20 9.89 -1.79
C ASP A 57 -3.51 8.97 -0.61
N ASP A 58 -4.79 8.77 -0.27
CA ASP A 58 -5.17 7.85 0.81
C ASP A 58 -4.89 6.39 0.40
N TYR A 59 -5.12 6.04 -0.87
CA TYR A 59 -4.75 4.74 -1.41
C TYR A 59 -3.24 4.58 -1.58
N LEU A 60 -2.52 5.67 -1.92
CA LEU A 60 -1.06 5.63 -2.01
C LEU A 60 -0.42 5.40 -0.64
N CYS A 61 -1.00 5.94 0.44
CA CYS A 61 -0.59 5.61 1.81
C CYS A 61 -0.75 4.10 2.09
N LEU A 62 -1.84 3.48 1.64
CA LEU A 62 -2.02 2.03 1.77
C LEU A 62 -0.95 1.25 0.98
N LEU A 63 -0.63 1.66 -0.24
CA LEU A 63 0.44 1.04 -1.04
C LEU A 63 1.82 1.18 -0.38
N MET A 64 2.13 2.33 0.23
CA MET A 64 3.38 2.52 0.99
C MET A 64 3.46 1.61 2.22
N LEU A 65 2.33 1.30 2.85
CA LEU A 65 2.29 0.42 4.04
C LEU A 65 2.39 -1.06 3.69
N GLY A 66 1.71 -1.51 2.64
CA GLY A 66 1.54 -2.94 2.39
C GLY A 66 1.91 -3.42 0.99
N GLY A 67 2.10 -2.51 0.04
CA GLY A 67 2.52 -2.83 -1.33
C GLY A 67 3.97 -3.31 -1.42
N ASP A 68 4.40 -3.63 -2.63
CA ASP A 68 5.73 -4.10 -3.00
C ASP A 68 6.58 -2.96 -3.58
N LEU A 69 6.70 -1.87 -2.80
CA LEU A 69 7.55 -0.73 -3.13
C LEU A 69 9.01 -1.14 -2.99
N GLY A 70 9.79 -1.01 -4.06
CA GLY A 70 11.20 -1.39 -4.08
C GLY A 70 11.87 -1.11 -5.42
N TYR A 71 13.18 -1.28 -5.48
CA TYR A 71 13.94 -1.10 -6.71
C TYR A 71 13.75 -2.29 -7.66
N ASP A 72 13.57 -2.01 -8.94
CA ASP A 72 13.57 -3.01 -10.01
C ASP A 72 15.00 -3.38 -10.44
N GLU A 73 15.12 -4.29 -11.41
CA GLU A 73 16.40 -4.73 -11.97
C GLU A 73 17.22 -3.60 -12.62
N LYS A 74 16.57 -2.48 -12.96
CA LYS A 74 17.20 -1.28 -13.53
C LYS A 74 17.56 -0.25 -12.46
N GLY A 75 17.35 -0.57 -11.18
CA GLY A 75 17.56 0.36 -10.07
C GLY A 75 16.52 1.48 -10.00
N CYS A 76 15.38 1.35 -10.68
CA CYS A 76 14.27 2.30 -10.56
C CYS A 76 13.34 1.88 -9.43
N LEU A 77 13.03 2.80 -8.51
CA LEU A 77 12.03 2.57 -7.47
C LEU A 77 10.64 2.47 -8.11
N ARG A 78 9.88 1.41 -7.80
CA ARG A 78 8.53 1.15 -8.30
C ARG A 78 7.69 0.44 -7.25
N GLU A 79 6.36 0.55 -7.35
CA GLU A 79 5.49 -0.45 -6.74
C GLU A 79 5.36 -1.60 -7.75
N LYS A 80 6.09 -2.70 -7.52
CA LYS A 80 6.39 -3.69 -8.56
C LYS A 80 5.15 -4.45 -9.04
N ARG A 81 4.22 -4.79 -8.13
CA ARG A 81 3.07 -5.64 -8.46
C ARG A 81 2.02 -4.91 -9.29
N LEU A 82 1.74 -3.66 -8.94
CA LEU A 82 0.81 -2.81 -9.66
C LEU A 82 1.44 -2.29 -10.96
N ALA A 83 2.71 -1.89 -10.94
CA ALA A 83 3.43 -1.52 -12.16
C ALA A 83 3.59 -2.69 -13.15
N GLY A 84 3.73 -3.92 -12.64
CA GLY A 84 3.83 -5.15 -13.41
C GLY A 84 2.49 -5.75 -13.86
N ASN A 85 1.36 -5.07 -13.62
CA ASN A 85 0.01 -5.59 -13.92
C ASN A 85 -0.30 -6.97 -13.29
N GLU A 86 0.29 -7.29 -12.14
CA GLU A 86 0.05 -8.56 -11.44
C GLU A 86 -1.30 -8.58 -10.71
N LEU A 87 -1.90 -7.41 -10.49
CA LEU A 87 -3.12 -7.24 -9.70
C LEU A 87 -4.37 -7.17 -10.58
N ARG A 88 -5.32 -8.09 -10.34
CA ARG A 88 -6.67 -8.03 -10.93
C ARG A 88 -7.60 -7.02 -10.24
N GLY A 89 -7.18 -6.53 -9.08
CA GLY A 89 -7.87 -5.56 -8.25
C GLY A 89 -6.98 -5.16 -7.07
N VAL A 90 -7.17 -3.95 -6.55
CA VAL A 90 -6.41 -3.43 -5.40
C VAL A 90 -7.24 -3.62 -4.13
N ILE A 91 -8.48 -3.10 -4.16
CA ILE A 91 -9.47 -3.21 -3.09
C ILE A 91 -10.81 -3.59 -3.72
N GLN A 92 -11.44 -4.68 -3.26
CA GLN A 92 -12.65 -5.23 -3.89
C GLN A 92 -13.69 -5.61 -2.84
N ARG A 93 -14.96 -5.26 -3.09
CA ARG A 93 -16.08 -5.83 -2.31
C ARG A 93 -16.39 -7.24 -2.81
N ARG A 94 -16.46 -8.20 -1.89
CA ARG A 94 -16.80 -9.61 -2.15
C ARG A 94 -17.97 -10.03 -1.26
N LYS A 95 -18.59 -11.14 -1.63
CA LYS A 95 -19.62 -11.81 -0.81
C LYS A 95 -19.14 -13.21 -0.50
N HIS A 96 -18.87 -13.49 0.77
CA HIS A 96 -18.47 -14.82 1.23
C HIS A 96 -19.64 -15.46 1.97
N LEU A 97 -19.88 -16.74 1.71
CA LEU A 97 -20.86 -17.53 2.43
C LEU A 97 -20.28 -17.91 3.79
N SER A 98 -20.96 -17.50 4.86
CA SER A 98 -20.67 -18.01 6.20
C SER A 98 -21.10 -19.47 6.27
N PHE A 99 -20.19 -20.35 6.71
CA PHE A 99 -20.51 -21.75 6.95
C PHE A 99 -21.51 -21.93 8.11
N PHE A 100 -21.50 -21.00 9.08
CA PHE A 100 -22.36 -21.09 10.27
C PHE A 100 -23.77 -20.55 10.05
N GLU A 101 -23.93 -19.57 9.16
CA GLU A 101 -25.19 -18.80 9.07
C GLU A 101 -25.94 -19.00 7.76
N GLU A 102 -25.39 -19.72 6.77
CA GLU A 102 -25.89 -19.77 5.37
C GLU A 102 -26.14 -18.38 4.73
N VAL A 103 -25.74 -17.30 5.41
CA VAL A 103 -25.86 -15.91 4.97
C VAL A 103 -24.55 -15.48 4.32
N LYS A 104 -24.68 -14.78 3.20
CA LYS A 104 -23.53 -14.13 2.56
C LYS A 104 -23.18 -12.86 3.34
N LYS A 105 -21.95 -12.80 3.85
CA LYS A 105 -21.37 -11.59 4.44
C LYS A 105 -20.61 -10.83 3.36
N GLU A 106 -20.75 -9.51 3.35
CA GLU A 106 -19.92 -8.65 2.53
C GLU A 106 -18.56 -8.46 3.19
N VAL A 107 -17.50 -8.56 2.41
CA VAL A 107 -16.13 -8.33 2.87
C VAL A 107 -15.42 -7.38 1.90
N VAL A 108 -14.47 -6.62 2.43
CA VAL A 108 -13.51 -5.86 1.64
C VAL A 108 -12.23 -6.69 1.54
N GLU A 109 -11.88 -7.08 0.32
CA GLU A 109 -10.62 -7.75 -0.01
C GLU A 109 -9.55 -6.71 -0.36
N TYR A 110 -8.43 -6.75 0.34
CA TYR A 110 -7.21 -5.99 0.06
C TYR A 110 -6.16 -6.93 -0.54
N SER A 111 -5.97 -6.89 -1.86
CA SER A 111 -5.13 -7.83 -2.63
C SER A 111 -3.79 -7.26 -3.09
N PHE A 112 -3.57 -5.97 -2.85
CA PHE A 112 -2.31 -5.30 -3.18
C PHE A 112 -1.16 -5.69 -2.25
N LEU A 113 -1.45 -6.31 -1.12
CA LEU A 113 -0.45 -6.58 -0.08
C LEU A 113 0.60 -7.59 -0.55
N ARG A 114 1.87 -7.24 -0.36
CA ARG A 114 2.98 -8.17 -0.51
C ARG A 114 3.02 -9.10 0.70
N LEU A 115 3.29 -10.38 0.48
CA LEU A 115 3.70 -11.27 1.57
C LEU A 115 5.21 -11.10 1.77
N TRP A 116 5.69 -10.86 2.99
CA TRP A 116 7.11 -10.73 3.34
C TRP A 116 7.46 -11.55 4.58
N ARG A 117 8.73 -11.97 4.70
CA ARG A 117 9.23 -12.70 5.87
C ARG A 117 9.52 -11.76 7.02
N TYR A 118 9.58 -12.30 8.22
CA TYR A 118 10.03 -11.52 9.37
C TYR A 118 11.47 -11.03 9.14
N GLY A 119 11.70 -9.74 9.31
CA GLY A 119 13.00 -9.11 9.06
C GLY A 119 13.23 -8.61 7.62
N ASP A 120 12.40 -9.00 6.64
CA ASP A 120 12.46 -8.39 5.29
C ASP A 120 12.05 -6.91 5.31
N ARG A 121 11.31 -6.51 6.35
CA ARG A 121 10.91 -5.14 6.65
C ARG A 121 11.12 -4.87 8.13
N ASP A 122 11.33 -3.61 8.47
CA ASP A 122 11.50 -3.15 9.86
C ASP A 122 10.19 -3.08 10.66
N TYR A 123 9.11 -3.69 10.14
CA TYR A 123 7.80 -3.75 10.78
C TYR A 123 7.02 -5.03 10.41
N ASP A 124 6.13 -5.44 11.31
CA ASP A 124 5.23 -6.58 11.14
C ASP A 124 3.91 -6.20 10.45
N TYR A 125 2.96 -7.14 10.34
CA TYR A 125 1.67 -6.89 9.70
C TYR A 125 0.68 -6.10 10.58
N LEU A 126 0.92 -5.94 11.87
CA LEU A 126 0.00 -5.25 12.78
C LEU A 126 -0.31 -3.80 12.36
N PRO A 127 0.68 -2.91 12.08
CA PRO A 127 0.38 -1.56 11.63
C PRO A 127 -0.41 -1.55 10.31
N VAL A 128 -0.15 -2.50 9.41
CA VAL A 128 -0.88 -2.62 8.15
C VAL A 128 -2.33 -3.01 8.40
N ILE A 129 -2.58 -4.08 9.17
CA ILE A 129 -3.94 -4.53 9.52
C ILE A 129 -4.72 -3.43 10.24
N MET A 130 -4.08 -2.72 11.18
CA MET A 130 -4.70 -1.60 11.89
C MET A 130 -5.01 -0.43 10.96
N ALA A 131 -4.14 -0.11 10.00
CA ALA A 131 -4.43 0.89 8.98
C ALA A 131 -5.64 0.48 8.12
N LEU A 132 -5.75 -0.78 7.72
CA LEU A 132 -6.88 -1.29 6.93
C LEU A 132 -8.20 -1.22 7.71
N LYS A 133 -8.21 -1.61 8.99
CA LYS A 133 -9.38 -1.50 9.87
C LYS A 133 -9.81 -0.03 10.02
N GLY A 134 -8.88 0.85 10.39
CA GLY A 134 -9.17 2.27 10.49
C GLY A 134 -9.62 2.89 9.18
N PHE A 135 -9.06 2.44 8.05
CA PHE A 135 -9.49 2.86 6.72
C PHE A 135 -10.94 2.47 6.45
N GLN A 136 -11.34 1.23 6.75
CA GLN A 136 -12.70 0.75 6.52
C GLN A 136 -13.76 1.51 7.34
N TYR A 137 -13.43 1.89 8.58
CA TYR A 137 -14.35 2.62 9.47
C TYR A 137 -14.27 4.15 9.30
N GLY A 138 -13.20 4.68 8.74
CA GLY A 138 -13.05 6.12 8.47
C GLY A 138 -13.56 6.53 7.09
N TYR A 139 -13.23 5.74 6.06
CA TYR A 139 -13.53 6.05 4.67
C TYR A 139 -14.76 5.30 4.15
N ASN A 140 -15.54 5.97 3.33
CA ASN A 140 -16.70 5.39 2.67
C ASN A 140 -16.25 4.40 1.59
N MET A 141 -16.29 3.11 1.94
CA MET A 141 -15.91 2.00 1.06
C MET A 141 -16.96 1.66 -0.01
N ASP A 142 -18.16 2.27 0.07
CA ASP A 142 -19.16 2.14 -0.98
C ASP A 142 -18.83 3.04 -2.18
N LEU A 143 -17.99 4.05 -1.96
CA LEU A 143 -17.43 4.86 -3.04
C LEU A 143 -16.30 4.08 -3.72
N SER A 144 -16.44 3.98 -5.04
CA SER A 144 -15.64 3.09 -5.87
C SER A 144 -14.15 3.48 -5.88
N CYS A 145 -13.29 2.55 -5.47
CA CYS A 145 -11.84 2.63 -5.68
C CYS A 145 -11.47 2.69 -7.18
N ARG A 146 -12.37 2.30 -8.10
CA ARG A 146 -12.10 2.28 -9.55
C ARG A 146 -11.66 3.65 -10.08
N ASP A 147 -12.19 4.73 -9.50
CA ASP A 147 -11.88 6.09 -9.93
C ASP A 147 -10.41 6.45 -9.68
N GLN A 148 -9.75 5.77 -8.74
CA GLN A 148 -8.35 6.03 -8.37
C GLN A 148 -7.36 5.03 -8.97
N VAL A 149 -7.81 3.93 -9.58
CA VAL A 149 -6.94 2.86 -10.10
C VAL A 149 -5.92 3.38 -11.11
N GLN A 150 -6.33 4.27 -12.02
CA GLN A 150 -5.41 4.86 -13.00
C GLN A 150 -4.34 5.73 -12.33
N GLY A 151 -4.72 6.51 -11.32
CA GLY A 151 -3.77 7.30 -10.53
C GLY A 151 -2.77 6.42 -9.76
N MET A 152 -3.25 5.30 -9.20
CA MET A 152 -2.38 4.33 -8.52
C MET A 152 -1.41 3.65 -9.48
N LEU A 153 -1.88 3.24 -10.68
CA LEU A 153 -1.03 2.65 -11.72
C LEU A 153 0.05 3.64 -12.17
N TYR A 154 -0.33 4.89 -12.40
CA TYR A 154 0.63 5.94 -12.76
C TYR A 154 1.70 6.14 -11.68
N TRP A 155 1.27 6.26 -10.42
CA TRP A 155 2.20 6.39 -9.30
C TRP A 155 3.09 5.14 -9.14
N ALA A 156 2.56 3.93 -9.34
CA ALA A 156 3.33 2.70 -9.20
C ALA A 156 4.52 2.60 -10.18
N GLN A 157 4.37 3.15 -11.39
CA GLN A 157 5.44 3.18 -12.40
C GLN A 157 6.56 4.17 -12.05
N ASN A 158 6.22 5.28 -11.38
CA ASN A 158 7.16 6.30 -10.96
C ASN A 158 6.74 6.89 -9.60
N PRO A 159 6.99 6.15 -8.50
CA PRO A 159 6.58 6.58 -7.17
C PRO A 159 7.24 7.88 -6.78
N ARG A 160 6.41 8.83 -6.33
CA ARG A 160 6.84 10.15 -5.85
C ARG A 160 6.39 10.37 -4.41
N PRO A 161 7.11 11.20 -3.63
CA PRO A 161 6.70 11.49 -2.26
C PRO A 161 5.31 12.15 -2.24
N LEU A 162 4.54 11.82 -1.21
CA LEU A 162 3.25 12.42 -0.91
C LEU A 162 3.44 13.70 -0.07
N PRO A 163 2.52 14.68 -0.19
CA PRO A 163 2.48 15.82 0.72
C PRO A 163 2.28 15.37 2.18
N GLU A 164 3.01 15.99 3.12
CA GLU A 164 2.85 15.70 4.56
C GLU A 164 1.39 15.95 5.03
N SER A 165 0.70 16.91 4.43
CA SER A 165 -0.73 17.16 4.67
C SER A 165 -1.62 15.97 4.29
N SER A 166 -1.29 15.25 3.23
CA SER A 166 -2.01 14.04 2.82
C SER A 166 -1.75 12.87 3.78
N ILE A 167 -0.50 12.67 4.23
CA ILE A 167 -0.17 11.67 5.25
C ILE A 167 -0.90 11.98 6.57
N ASN A 168 -0.89 13.23 7.01
CA ASN A 168 -1.58 13.65 8.23
C ASN A 168 -3.11 13.48 8.13
N ARG A 169 -3.70 13.81 6.97
CA ARG A 169 -5.13 13.58 6.71
C ARG A 169 -5.47 12.09 6.78
N PHE A 170 -4.66 11.26 6.13
CA PHE A 170 -4.81 9.80 6.17
C PHE A 170 -4.77 9.28 7.61
N MET A 171 -3.74 9.67 8.38
CA MET A 171 -3.59 9.24 9.77
C MET A 171 -4.73 9.71 10.67
N SER A 172 -5.21 10.95 10.48
CA SER A 172 -6.35 11.48 11.23
C SER A 172 -7.63 10.68 10.95
N THR A 173 -7.88 10.36 9.68
CA THR A 173 -9.06 9.56 9.28
C THR A 173 -8.97 8.13 9.79
N VAL A 174 -7.80 7.47 9.67
CA VAL A 174 -7.55 6.12 10.20
C VAL A 174 -7.74 6.07 11.71
N LYS A 175 -7.18 7.04 12.45
CA LYS A 175 -7.36 7.13 13.91
C LYS A 175 -8.84 7.26 14.26
N SER A 176 -9.55 8.17 13.60
CA SER A 176 -10.99 8.40 13.82
C SER A 176 -11.81 7.15 13.49
N GLY A 177 -11.46 6.43 12.43
CA GLY A 177 -12.06 5.15 12.08
C GLY A 177 -11.88 4.07 13.15
N LEU A 178 -10.65 3.91 13.68
CA LEU A 178 -10.39 2.96 14.77
C LEU A 178 -11.14 3.32 16.07
N GLN A 179 -11.25 4.62 16.38
CA GLN A 179 -12.04 5.09 17.52
C GLN A 179 -13.54 4.80 17.32
N ARG A 180 -14.06 5.00 16.11
CA ARG A 180 -15.44 4.70 15.73
C ARG A 180 -15.76 3.21 15.79
N GLU A 181 -14.81 2.36 15.40
CA GLU A 181 -14.94 0.91 15.56
C GLU A 181 -15.17 0.52 17.02
N GLY A 182 -14.51 1.19 17.97
CA GLY A 182 -14.70 1.00 19.40
C GLY A 182 -14.14 -0.33 19.95
N ALA A 183 -13.37 -1.08 19.16
CA ALA A 183 -12.82 -2.38 19.54
C ALA A 183 -11.44 -2.31 20.24
N HIS A 184 -10.82 -1.13 20.30
CA HIS A 184 -9.43 -0.96 20.73
C HIS A 184 -9.30 0.16 21.78
N SER A 185 -8.38 -0.01 22.73
CA SER A 185 -8.07 1.07 23.69
C SER A 185 -7.39 2.26 22.99
N GLU A 186 -7.63 3.48 23.49
CA GLU A 186 -6.98 4.68 22.94
C GLU A 186 -5.46 4.56 22.96
N ARG A 187 -4.89 3.96 24.02
CA ARG A 187 -3.45 3.71 24.11
C ARG A 187 -2.96 2.85 22.95
N PHE A 188 -3.64 1.74 22.65
CA PHE A 188 -3.26 0.84 21.56
C PHE A 188 -3.38 1.51 20.19
N ILE A 189 -4.42 2.32 19.98
CA ILE A 189 -4.62 3.12 18.76
C ILE A 189 -3.47 4.11 18.59
N VAL A 190 -3.08 4.83 19.64
CA VAL A 190 -1.98 5.80 19.60
C VAL A 190 -0.64 5.11 19.34
N GLU A 191 -0.33 4.01 20.04
CA GLU A 191 0.92 3.27 19.87
C GLU A 191 1.04 2.70 18.45
N THR A 192 -0.02 2.10 17.93
CA THR A 192 0.00 1.58 16.55
C THR A 192 0.00 2.69 15.52
N GLY A 193 -0.70 3.80 15.77
CA GLY A 193 -0.67 4.99 14.91
C GLY A 193 0.73 5.57 14.74
N LYS A 194 1.56 5.56 15.79
CA LYS A 194 2.98 5.94 15.69
C LYS A 194 3.76 5.03 14.75
N LYS A 195 3.53 3.71 14.81
CA LYS A 195 4.17 2.74 13.90
C LYS A 195 3.76 2.98 12.45
N ILE A 196 2.46 3.15 12.19
CA ILE A 196 1.95 3.44 10.84
C ILE A 196 2.59 4.73 10.29
N LEU A 197 2.61 5.81 11.07
CA LEU A 197 3.18 7.08 10.65
C LEU A 197 4.69 6.98 10.41
N ALA A 198 5.42 6.21 11.22
CA ALA A 198 6.86 5.97 11.02
C ALA A 198 7.12 5.32 9.66
N VAL A 199 6.41 4.24 9.32
CA VAL A 199 6.54 3.55 8.03
C VAL A 199 6.21 4.47 6.86
N LEU A 200 5.12 5.25 6.96
CA LEU A 200 4.74 6.20 5.92
C LEU A 200 5.82 7.26 5.69
N ARG A 201 6.37 7.84 6.77
CA ARG A 201 7.40 8.87 6.67
C ARG A 201 8.72 8.34 6.14
N GLU A 202 9.11 7.13 6.54
CA GLU A 202 10.31 6.47 6.05
C GLU A 202 10.24 6.28 4.53
N TRP A 203 9.16 5.65 4.03
CA TRP A 203 8.96 5.52 2.59
C TRP A 203 8.89 6.88 1.89
N ASN A 204 8.24 7.88 2.50
CA ASN A 204 8.16 9.20 1.90
C ASN A 204 9.54 9.86 1.75
N GLN A 205 10.45 9.63 2.70
CA GLN A 205 11.84 10.08 2.63
C GLN A 205 12.63 9.35 1.54
N VAL A 206 12.47 8.02 1.44
CA VAL A 206 13.08 7.21 0.36
C VAL A 206 12.64 7.72 -1.02
N LEU A 207 11.34 7.97 -1.19
CA LEU A 207 10.77 8.52 -2.43
C LEU A 207 11.31 9.92 -2.76
N ALA A 208 11.45 10.78 -1.75
CA ALA A 208 12.01 12.11 -1.91
C ALA A 208 13.50 12.08 -2.29
N ALA A 209 14.28 11.16 -1.71
CA ALA A 209 15.69 10.98 -2.04
C ALA A 209 15.87 10.46 -3.47
N GLY A 210 15.06 9.47 -3.89
CA GLY A 210 15.06 8.95 -5.26
C GLY A 210 14.71 10.03 -6.30
N SER A 211 13.79 10.93 -5.98
CA SER A 211 13.38 12.03 -6.87
C SER A 211 14.50 13.06 -7.10
N LYS A 212 15.32 13.34 -6.07
CA LYS A 212 16.44 14.29 -6.17
C LYS A 212 17.57 13.77 -7.06
N ASN A 213 17.88 12.47 -6.98
CA ASN A 213 18.90 11.84 -7.82
C ASN A 213 18.55 11.88 -9.32
N ILE A 214 17.27 11.77 -9.66
CA ILE A 214 16.80 11.88 -11.05
C ILE A 214 16.90 13.33 -11.55
N GLN A 215 16.55 14.32 -10.72
CA GLN A 215 16.68 15.73 -11.07
C GLN A 215 18.14 16.16 -11.27
N SER A 216 19.07 15.67 -10.44
CA SER A 216 20.50 15.97 -10.61
C SER A 216 21.07 15.38 -11.90
N VAL A 217 20.66 14.16 -12.29
CA VAL A 217 21.11 13.53 -13.55
C VAL A 217 20.53 14.26 -14.76
N LEU A 218 19.25 14.60 -14.75
CA LEU A 218 18.63 15.39 -15.83
C LEU A 218 19.25 16.78 -15.96
N PHE A 219 19.55 17.44 -14.84
CA PHE A 219 20.23 18.74 -14.87
C PHE A 219 21.65 18.62 -15.42
N PHE A 220 22.38 17.55 -15.09
CA PHE A 220 23.72 17.29 -15.62
C PHE A 220 23.69 16.95 -17.12
N CYS A 221 22.73 16.14 -17.58
CA CYS A 221 22.55 15.82 -18.99
C CYS A 221 22.16 17.05 -19.82
N CYS A 222 21.21 17.87 -19.37
CA CYS A 222 20.87 19.12 -20.06
C CYS A 222 22.02 20.14 -20.02
N ALA A 223 22.83 20.17 -18.95
CA ALA A 223 24.01 21.02 -18.89
C ALA A 223 25.12 20.57 -19.86
N LEU A 224 25.30 19.27 -20.04
CA LEU A 224 26.23 18.69 -21.03
C LEU A 224 25.77 18.95 -22.47
N GLU A 225 24.50 18.75 -22.78
CA GLU A 225 23.94 19.08 -24.11
C GLU A 225 24.05 20.59 -24.41
N LEU A 226 23.89 21.46 -23.40
CA LEU A 226 24.10 22.90 -23.56
C LEU A 226 25.58 23.27 -23.76
N LEU A 227 26.52 22.55 -23.12
CA LEU A 227 27.96 22.79 -23.30
C LEU A 227 28.44 22.37 -24.71
N GLU A 228 27.96 21.24 -25.23
CA GLU A 228 28.26 20.80 -26.60
C GLU A 228 27.74 21.79 -27.66
N VAL A 229 26.54 22.36 -27.44
CA VAL A 229 25.98 23.38 -28.34
C VAL A 229 26.75 24.70 -28.26
N VAL A 230 27.29 25.08 -27.10
CA VAL A 230 28.07 26.31 -26.93
C VAL A 230 29.48 26.18 -27.52
N GLU A 231 30.12 25.02 -27.42
CA GLU A 231 31.43 24.77 -28.08
C GLU A 231 31.32 24.75 -29.61
N MET A 232 30.19 24.27 -30.17
CA MET A 232 29.92 24.34 -31.61
C MET A 232 29.70 25.76 -32.15
N LEU A 233 29.41 26.74 -31.29
CA LEU A 233 29.17 28.13 -31.67
C LEU A 233 30.36 29.05 -31.37
N ALA A 234 31.50 28.51 -30.93
CA ALA A 234 32.72 29.29 -30.78
C ALA A 234 33.20 29.81 -32.15
N PRO A 235 33.33 31.13 -32.36
CA PRO A 235 33.70 31.68 -33.65
C PRO A 235 35.15 31.31 -33.97
N VAL A 236 35.35 30.61 -35.09
CA VAL A 236 36.66 30.39 -35.69
C VAL A 236 37.20 31.76 -36.13
N CYS A 237 38.12 32.32 -35.35
CA CYS A 237 38.87 33.52 -35.75
C CYS A 237 39.79 33.17 -36.93
N PRO A 238 39.66 33.85 -38.08
CA PRO A 238 40.63 33.69 -39.16
C PRO A 238 41.90 34.50 -38.84
N THR A 239 43.05 33.84 -38.94
CA THR A 239 44.41 34.43 -38.99
C THR A 239 44.70 35.04 -40.34
#